data_AF-A0A7V3FU42-F1
#
_entry.id   AF-A0A7V3FU42-F1
#
_cell.length_a   1.000
_cell.length_b   1.000
_cell.length_c   1.000
_cell.angle_alpha   90.00
_cell.angle_beta   90.00
_cell.angle_gamma   90.00
#
_symmetry.space_group_name_H-M   'P 1'
#
loop_
_entity.id
_entity.type
_entity.pdbx_description
1 polymer ?
#
loop_
_entity_poly.entity_id
_entity_poly.type
_entity_poly.pdbx_seq_one_letter_code
_entity_poly.pdbx_strand_id
1 'polypeptide(L)'
;MALKRIMPCLLYDGKGLVKTIKFKSPSYVGDPINAIKIFNEKEVDELILIDINASKEKRKINIAKIADFAGECFMPFAYGGGVKTVSEFYELYKNGVEKVIVNSLVFENPAVIKEAVSKYGSQAVVVCLDFKKNLFGKKQVFSYNGHSVKYSPTDFV
;
A
#
# COMPACT_ATOMS: atom_id res chain seq x y z
N MET A 1 7.69 26.29 -0.29
CA MET A 1 7.10 25.52 -1.43
C MET A 1 7.57 24.08 -1.27
N ALA A 2 6.67 23.11 -1.18
CA ALA A 2 7.08 21.71 -1.08
C ALA A 2 7.64 21.24 -2.43
N LEU A 3 8.77 20.54 -2.41
CA LEU A 3 9.38 19.96 -3.62
C LEU A 3 8.55 18.76 -4.10
N LYS A 4 8.63 18.46 -5.41
CA LYS A 4 8.03 17.25 -5.96
C LYS A 4 8.81 16.04 -5.46
N ARG A 5 8.10 15.01 -5.00
CA ARG A 5 8.68 13.75 -4.49
C ARG A 5 8.69 12.65 -5.56
N ILE A 6 9.75 11.85 -5.58
CA ILE A 6 9.89 10.63 -6.37
C ILE A 6 9.75 9.42 -5.45
N MET A 7 8.75 8.57 -5.74
CA MET A 7 8.36 7.46 -4.87
C MET A 7 8.27 6.15 -5.65
N PRO A 8 9.32 5.31 -5.65
CA PRO A 8 9.23 3.97 -6.23
C PRO A 8 8.16 3.12 -5.53
N CYS A 9 7.33 2.46 -6.34
CA CYS A 9 6.27 1.57 -5.86
C CYS A 9 6.59 0.12 -6.24
N LEU A 10 6.95 -0.65 -5.21
CA LEU A 10 7.27 -2.07 -5.27
C LEU A 10 6.00 -2.90 -5.04
N LEU A 11 5.69 -3.78 -5.98
CA LEU A 11 4.60 -4.75 -5.79
C LEU A 11 5.21 -6.05 -5.27
N TYR A 12 4.67 -6.52 -4.15
CA TYR A 12 5.11 -7.71 -3.44
C TYR A 12 3.99 -8.74 -3.42
N ASP A 13 4.30 -10.01 -3.60
CA ASP A 13 3.30 -11.08 -3.63
C ASP A 13 3.27 -11.96 -2.36
N GLY A 14 4.11 -11.63 -1.37
CA GLY A 14 4.35 -12.46 -0.18
C GLY A 14 5.64 -13.28 -0.25
N LYS A 15 6.32 -13.32 -1.40
CA LYS A 15 7.58 -14.03 -1.60
C LYS A 15 8.65 -13.14 -2.20
N GLY A 16 8.32 -12.40 -3.26
CA GLY A 16 9.25 -11.51 -3.95
C GLY A 16 8.55 -10.36 -4.66
N LEU A 17 9.34 -9.54 -5.34
CA LEU A 17 8.80 -8.45 -6.14
C LEU A 17 8.25 -8.98 -7.45
N VAL A 18 7.10 -8.45 -7.85
CA VAL A 18 6.42 -8.84 -9.09
C VAL A 18 5.96 -7.64 -9.90
N LYS A 19 5.68 -7.85 -11.18
CA LYS A 19 4.84 -6.95 -11.97
C LYS A 19 3.70 -7.70 -12.64
N THR A 20 2.57 -7.02 -12.72
CA THR A 20 1.34 -7.57 -13.29
C THR A 20 0.85 -6.70 -14.44
N ILE A 21 0.14 -7.31 -15.37
CA ILE A 21 -0.61 -6.61 -16.41
C ILE A 21 -2.09 -6.69 -16.06
N LYS A 22 -2.74 -5.55 -15.84
CA LYS A 22 -4.17 -5.46 -15.47
C LYS A 22 -4.54 -6.40 -14.30
N PHE A 23 -3.72 -6.38 -13.23
CA PHE A 23 -3.88 -7.22 -12.04
C PHE A 23 -3.79 -8.74 -12.28
N LYS A 24 -3.21 -9.15 -13.41
CA LYS A 24 -3.04 -10.56 -13.81
C LYS A 24 -1.59 -10.84 -14.20
N SER A 25 -1.29 -12.13 -14.34
CA SER A 25 0.00 -12.63 -14.86
C SER A 25 1.20 -12.04 -14.13
N PRO A 26 1.34 -12.28 -12.80
CA PRO A 26 2.49 -11.79 -12.06
C PRO A 26 3.77 -12.41 -12.63
N SER A 27 4.73 -11.56 -12.97
CA SER A 27 6.08 -11.94 -13.36
C SER A 27 7.05 -11.48 -12.26
N TYR A 28 7.93 -12.38 -11.84
CA TYR A 28 8.94 -12.08 -10.82
C TYR A 28 9.96 -11.05 -11.35
N VAL A 29 10.27 -10.07 -10.51
CA VAL A 29 11.16 -8.96 -10.82
C VAL A 29 12.44 -9.00 -9.98
N GLY A 30 12.37 -9.50 -8.74
CA GLY A 30 13.54 -9.56 -7.89
C GLY A 30 13.24 -9.66 -6.39
N ASP A 31 14.31 -9.63 -5.61
CA ASP A 31 14.26 -9.64 -4.15
C ASP A 31 13.97 -8.21 -3.61
N PRO A 32 13.08 -8.06 -2.60
CA PRO A 32 12.77 -6.77 -2.00
C PRO A 32 13.96 -6.04 -1.38
N ILE A 33 14.87 -6.73 -0.68
CA ILE A 33 16.02 -6.12 -0.01
C ILE A 33 16.98 -5.50 -1.02
N ASN A 34 17.27 -6.22 -2.10
CA ASN A 34 18.12 -5.69 -3.16
C ASN A 34 17.51 -4.42 -3.79
N ALA A 35 16.20 -4.40 -4.02
CA ALA A 35 15.53 -3.22 -4.55
C ALA A 35 15.55 -2.04 -3.56
N ILE A 36 15.32 -2.29 -2.26
CA ILE A 36 15.41 -1.29 -1.19
C ILE A 36 16.80 -0.64 -1.19
N LYS A 37 17.87 -1.45 -1.22
CA LYS A 37 19.26 -0.96 -1.24
C LYS A 37 19.56 -0.09 -2.46
N ILE A 38 19.12 -0.51 -3.65
CA ILE A 38 19.25 0.30 -4.86
C ILE A 38 18.54 1.65 -4.68
N PHE A 39 17.34 1.68 -4.09
CA PHE A 39 16.61 2.93 -3.90
C PHE A 39 17.17 3.81 -2.78
N ASN A 40 17.82 3.25 -1.76
CA ASN A 40 18.64 4.03 -0.82
C ASN A 40 19.76 4.77 -1.56
N GLU A 41 20.53 4.06 -2.40
CA GLU A 41 21.62 4.67 -3.19
C GLU A 41 21.15 5.71 -4.20
N LYS A 42 19.88 5.64 -4.63
CA LYS A 42 19.24 6.64 -5.49
C LYS A 42 18.60 7.78 -4.74
N GLU A 43 18.69 7.80 -3.41
CA GLU A 43 18.19 8.88 -2.54
C GLU A 43 16.74 9.26 -2.86
N VAL A 44 15.88 8.26 -3.08
CA VAL A 44 14.45 8.50 -3.34
C VAL A 44 13.75 9.06 -2.10
N ASP A 45 12.72 9.89 -2.30
CA ASP A 45 12.08 10.61 -1.20
C ASP A 45 11.24 9.72 -0.28
N GLU A 46 10.68 8.62 -0.79
CA GLU A 46 9.90 7.64 -0.03
C GLU A 46 9.78 6.33 -0.83
N LEU A 47 9.83 5.19 -0.14
CA LEU A 47 9.61 3.88 -0.75
C LEU A 47 8.21 3.35 -0.41
N ILE A 48 7.49 2.88 -1.42
CA ILE A 48 6.18 2.25 -1.27
C ILE A 48 6.30 0.76 -1.55
N LEU A 49 5.83 -0.09 -0.63
CA LEU A 49 5.71 -1.53 -0.83
C LEU A 49 4.26 -1.97 -0.64
N ILE A 50 3.66 -2.58 -1.67
CA ILE A 50 2.28 -3.04 -1.66
C ILE A 50 2.24 -4.55 -1.81
N ASP A 51 1.77 -5.26 -0.78
CA ASP A 51 1.40 -6.66 -0.88
C ASP A 51 0.08 -6.80 -1.65
N ILE A 52 0.18 -7.21 -2.92
CA ILE A 52 -0.96 -7.26 -3.84
C ILE A 52 -1.85 -8.48 -3.63
N ASN A 53 -1.41 -9.49 -2.86
CA ASN A 53 -2.16 -10.73 -2.67
C ASN A 53 -2.80 -10.85 -1.29
N ALA A 54 -2.26 -10.16 -0.27
CA ALA A 54 -2.68 -10.33 1.12
C ALA A 54 -4.20 -10.25 1.34
N SER A 55 -4.86 -9.23 0.78
CA SER A 55 -6.31 -9.06 0.95
C SER A 55 -7.12 -10.17 0.28
N LYS A 56 -6.73 -10.60 -0.94
CA LYS A 56 -7.41 -11.67 -1.69
C LYS A 56 -7.27 -13.03 -1.02
N GLU A 57 -6.07 -13.31 -0.50
CA GLU A 57 -5.75 -14.55 0.20
C GLU A 57 -6.27 -14.57 1.65
N LYS A 58 -6.79 -13.44 2.15
CA LYS A 58 -7.07 -13.21 3.57
C LYS A 58 -5.85 -13.53 4.46
N ARG A 59 -4.65 -13.36 3.91
CA ARG A 59 -3.38 -13.66 4.58
C ARG A 59 -3.11 -12.59 5.64
N LYS A 60 -2.69 -13.04 6.83
CA LYS A 60 -2.21 -12.13 7.88
C LYS A 60 -0.90 -11.48 7.44
N ILE A 61 -0.70 -10.23 7.84
CA ILE A 61 0.54 -9.51 7.58
C ILE A 61 1.68 -10.21 8.32
N ASN A 62 2.80 -10.45 7.63
CA ASN A 62 4.01 -10.94 8.27
C ASN A 62 4.79 -9.73 8.83
N ILE A 63 4.42 -9.29 10.03
CA ILE A 63 5.00 -8.08 10.66
C ILE A 63 6.52 -8.18 10.77
N ALA A 64 7.06 -9.34 11.15
CA ALA A 64 8.50 -9.53 11.25
C ALA A 64 9.20 -9.29 9.90
N LYS A 65 8.64 -9.81 8.81
CA LYS A 65 9.22 -9.60 7.48
C LYS A 65 9.13 -8.15 7.01
N ILE A 66 8.05 -7.46 7.34
CA ILE A 66 7.92 -6.02 7.02
C ILE A 66 8.87 -5.20 7.89
N ALA A 67 9.10 -5.59 9.15
CA ALA A 67 10.10 -4.98 10.02
C ALA A 67 11.52 -5.13 9.45
N ASP A 68 11.86 -6.31 8.93
CA ASP A 68 13.15 -6.53 8.24
C ASP A 68 13.32 -5.56 7.07
N PHE A 69 12.27 -5.34 6.27
CA PHE A 69 12.31 -4.41 5.15
C PHE A 69 12.44 -2.96 5.61
N ALA A 70 11.69 -2.57 6.65
CA ALA A 70 11.74 -1.24 7.23
C ALA A 70 13.12 -0.92 7.81
N GLY A 71 13.79 -1.88 8.46
CA GLY A 71 15.14 -1.72 9.01
C GLY A 71 16.21 -1.44 7.95
N GLU A 72 15.96 -1.78 6.69
CA GLU A 72 16.86 -1.52 5.56
C GLU A 72 16.49 -0.24 4.79
N CYS A 73 15.37 0.42 5.11
CA CYS A 73 14.94 1.66 4.47
C CYS A 73 15.51 2.88 5.21
N PHE A 74 16.36 3.67 4.53
CA PHE A 74 16.87 4.94 5.07
C PHE A 74 16.12 6.18 4.55
N MET A 75 14.99 5.93 3.91
CA MET A 75 13.98 6.90 3.51
C MET A 75 12.65 6.53 4.17
N PRO A 76 11.66 7.45 4.22
CA PRO A 76 10.29 7.12 4.56
C PRO A 76 9.80 5.83 3.91
N PHE A 77 9.22 4.93 4.70
CA PHE A 77 8.73 3.64 4.22
C PHE A 77 7.21 3.53 4.40
N ALA A 78 6.51 3.29 3.29
CA ALA A 78 5.07 3.12 3.27
C ALA A 78 4.72 1.68 2.88
N TYR A 79 3.88 1.03 3.70
CA TYR A 79 3.43 -0.34 3.47
C TYR A 79 1.93 -0.39 3.20
N GLY A 80 1.51 -1.18 2.22
CA GLY A 80 0.10 -1.48 1.96
C GLY A 80 -0.15 -2.97 1.74
N GLY A 81 -1.38 -3.40 2.03
CA GLY A 81 -1.85 -4.77 1.79
C GLY A 81 -2.17 -5.53 3.09
N GLY A 82 -3.38 -6.11 3.16
CA GLY A 82 -3.75 -7.01 4.26
C GLY A 82 -4.06 -6.39 5.62
N VAL A 83 -3.96 -5.06 5.80
CA VAL A 83 -4.27 -4.36 7.07
C VAL A 83 -5.77 -4.28 7.30
N LYS A 84 -6.23 -4.72 8.48
CA LYS A 84 -7.65 -4.84 8.82
C LYS A 84 -8.04 -4.24 10.17
N THR A 85 -7.09 -4.09 11.09
CA THR A 85 -7.36 -3.68 12.48
C THR A 85 -6.41 -2.59 12.94
N VAL A 86 -6.85 -1.73 13.87
CA VAL A 86 -6.01 -0.66 14.45
C VAL A 86 -4.78 -1.23 15.17
N SER A 87 -4.86 -2.45 15.71
CA SER A 87 -3.70 -3.13 16.28
C SER A 87 -2.65 -3.47 15.22
N GLU A 88 -3.03 -3.82 13.99
CA GLU A 88 -2.06 -4.06 12.91
C GLU A 88 -1.40 -2.75 12.45
N PHE A 89 -2.13 -1.63 12.42
CA PHE A 89 -1.54 -0.31 12.22
C PHE A 89 -0.46 -0.04 13.29
N TYR A 90 -0.79 -0.25 14.56
CA TYR A 90 0.15 -0.08 15.66
C TYR A 90 1.42 -0.90 15.47
N GLU A 91 1.29 -2.20 15.18
CA GLU A 91 2.44 -3.08 15.00
C GLU A 91 3.29 -2.66 13.80
N LEU A 92 2.70 -2.21 12.69
CA LEU A 92 3.47 -1.70 11.55
C LEU A 92 4.24 -0.43 11.93
N TYR A 93 3.60 0.55 12.56
CA TYR A 93 4.24 1.80 12.97
C TYR A 93 5.38 1.56 13.97
N LYS A 94 5.14 0.69 14.95
CA LYS A 94 6.13 0.31 15.96
C LYS A 94 7.38 -0.33 15.34
N ASN A 95 7.24 -0.98 14.20
CA ASN A 95 8.32 -1.69 13.50
C ASN A 95 8.89 -0.91 12.30
N GLY A 96 8.76 0.42 12.27
CA GLY A 96 9.47 1.30 11.33
C GLY A 96 8.73 1.61 10.04
N VAL A 97 7.49 1.16 9.86
CA VAL A 97 6.62 1.68 8.79
C VAL A 97 6.17 3.08 9.19
N GLU A 98 6.30 4.07 8.31
CA GLU A 98 5.85 5.43 8.62
C GLU A 98 4.42 5.69 8.16
N LYS A 99 4.02 5.04 7.05
CA LYS A 99 2.71 5.23 6.43
C LYS A 99 2.07 3.90 6.08
N VAL A 100 0.81 3.74 6.44
CA VAL A 100 0.02 2.56 6.09
C VAL A 100 -0.93 2.92 4.95
N ILE A 101 -0.84 2.19 3.85
CA ILE A 101 -1.64 2.37 2.64
C ILE A 101 -2.82 1.39 2.67
N VAL A 102 -4.03 1.93 2.57
CA VAL A 102 -5.28 1.16 2.57
C VAL A 102 -6.06 1.31 1.27
N ASN A 103 -6.67 0.23 0.80
CA ASN A 103 -7.57 0.21 -0.36
C ASN A 103 -8.85 -0.52 0.01
N SER A 104 -8.82 -1.85 0.17
CA SER A 104 -10.02 -2.64 0.48
C SER A 104 -10.69 -2.23 1.80
N LEU A 105 -9.88 -1.89 2.82
CA LEU A 105 -10.38 -1.48 4.14
C LEU A 105 -11.28 -0.23 4.09
N VAL A 106 -11.08 0.63 3.09
CA VAL A 106 -11.90 1.84 2.88
C VAL A 106 -13.37 1.48 2.65
N PHE A 107 -13.62 0.35 1.98
CA PHE A 107 -14.96 -0.11 1.64
C PHE A 107 -15.50 -1.12 2.65
N GLU A 108 -14.63 -1.89 3.30
CA GLU A 108 -15.01 -2.93 4.26
C GLU A 108 -15.35 -2.37 5.63
N ASN A 109 -14.47 -1.50 6.17
CA ASN A 109 -14.60 -1.00 7.54
C ASN A 109 -13.92 0.36 7.71
N PRO A 110 -14.56 1.46 7.23
CA PRO A 110 -14.00 2.80 7.34
C PRO A 110 -13.86 3.28 8.80
N ALA A 111 -14.52 2.65 9.76
CA ALA A 111 -14.38 3.00 11.17
C ALA A 111 -12.95 2.73 11.70
N VAL A 112 -12.32 1.63 11.25
CA VAL A 112 -10.92 1.32 11.59
C VAL A 112 -9.98 2.42 11.09
N ILE A 113 -10.22 2.95 9.90
CA ILE A 113 -9.43 4.05 9.33
C ILE A 113 -9.60 5.32 10.17
N LYS A 114 -10.84 5.67 10.54
CA LYS A 114 -11.12 6.83 11.39
C LYS A 114 -10.41 6.72 12.74
N GLU A 115 -10.45 5.54 13.35
CA GLU A 115 -9.77 5.28 14.63
C GLU A 115 -8.25 5.36 14.48
N ALA A 116 -7.68 4.76 13.43
CA ALA A 116 -6.25 4.86 13.14
C ALA A 116 -5.80 6.32 12.91
N VAL A 117 -6.56 7.10 12.13
CA VAL A 117 -6.29 8.53 11.91
C VAL A 117 -6.40 9.33 13.22
N SER A 118 -7.40 9.05 14.05
CA SER A 118 -7.56 9.72 15.35
C SER A 118 -6.39 9.45 16.30
N LYS A 119 -5.76 8.28 16.20
CA LYS A 119 -4.69 7.84 17.11
C LYS A 119 -3.29 8.18 16.61
N TYR A 120 -3.04 8.08 15.31
CA TYR A 120 -1.71 8.20 14.71
C TYR A 120 -1.56 9.45 13.82
N GLY A 121 -2.67 10.15 13.54
CA GLY A 121 -2.72 11.32 12.68
C GLY A 121 -2.91 10.98 11.20
N SER A 122 -3.51 11.92 10.46
CA SER A 122 -3.85 11.73 9.04
C SER A 122 -2.62 11.59 8.13
N GLN A 123 -1.46 12.09 8.56
CA GLN A 123 -0.20 11.96 7.82
C GLN A 123 0.33 10.52 7.73
N ALA A 124 -0.10 9.65 8.65
CA ALA A 124 0.36 8.26 8.74
C ALA A 124 -0.53 7.27 7.99
N VAL A 125 -1.70 7.69 7.49
CA VAL A 125 -2.68 6.83 6.82
C VAL A 125 -2.92 7.34 5.40
N VAL A 126 -2.68 6.48 4.41
CA VAL A 126 -2.80 6.82 2.99
C VAL A 126 -3.89 5.97 2.36
N VAL A 127 -4.83 6.60 1.64
CA VAL A 127 -5.85 5.89 0.88
C VAL A 127 -5.38 5.72 -0.57
N CYS A 128 -5.38 4.48 -1.04
CA CYS A 128 -5.13 4.13 -2.44
C CYS A 128 -6.45 3.79 -3.14
N LEU A 129 -6.77 4.52 -4.20
CA LEU A 129 -7.96 4.30 -5.03
C LEU A 129 -7.55 3.93 -6.46
N ASP A 130 -7.89 2.72 -6.87
CA ASP A 130 -7.80 2.33 -8.28
C ASP A 130 -9.07 2.76 -9.00
N PHE A 131 -8.97 3.46 -10.13
CA PHE A 131 -10.16 3.82 -10.91
C PHE A 131 -9.89 3.78 -12.41
N LYS A 132 -10.96 3.56 -13.19
CA LYS A 132 -10.92 3.68 -14.66
C LYS A 132 -12.19 4.34 -15.16
N LYS A 133 -12.14 4.92 -16.37
CA LYS A 133 -13.35 5.40 -17.05
C LYS A 133 -14.12 4.20 -17.62
N ASN A 134 -15.44 4.18 -17.45
CA ASN A 134 -16.31 3.24 -18.13
C ASN A 134 -16.58 3.68 -19.58
N LEU A 135 -17.36 2.89 -20.33
CA LEU A 135 -17.72 3.18 -21.72
C LEU A 135 -18.44 4.53 -21.91
N PHE A 136 -19.09 5.03 -20.86
CA PHE A 136 -19.80 6.31 -20.87
C PHE A 136 -18.93 7.48 -20.33
N GLY A 137 -17.63 7.27 -20.16
CA GLY A 137 -16.68 8.28 -19.68
C GLY A 137 -16.71 8.55 -18.17
N LYS A 138 -17.61 7.91 -17.40
CA LYS A 138 -17.69 8.07 -15.94
C LYS A 138 -16.57 7.29 -15.25
N LYS A 139 -15.94 7.90 -14.23
CA LYS A 139 -14.93 7.24 -13.40
C LYS A 139 -15.62 6.25 -12.46
N GLN A 140 -15.11 5.03 -12.41
CA GLN A 140 -15.56 3.98 -11.50
C GLN A 140 -14.37 3.48 -10.69
N VAL A 141 -14.55 3.30 -9.39
CA VAL A 141 -13.52 2.77 -8.48
C VAL A 141 -13.49 1.24 -8.53
N PHE A 142 -12.29 0.71 -8.36
CA PHE A 142 -11.98 -0.70 -8.32
C PHE A 142 -11.24 -1.01 -7.02
N SER A 143 -11.49 -2.20 -6.48
CA SER A 143 -10.82 -2.75 -5.31
C SER A 143 -10.56 -4.25 -5.53
N TYR A 144 -9.91 -4.91 -4.56
CA TYR A 144 -9.59 -6.35 -4.62
C TYR A 144 -8.94 -6.81 -5.94
N ASN A 145 -7.97 -6.06 -6.47
CA ASN A 145 -7.29 -6.40 -7.74
C ASN A 145 -8.21 -6.34 -8.98
N GLY A 146 -9.07 -5.31 -9.04
CA GLY A 146 -9.81 -4.96 -10.25
C GLY A 146 -11.30 -5.34 -10.25
N HIS A 147 -11.90 -5.60 -9.08
CA HIS A 147 -13.35 -5.72 -8.93
C HIS A 147 -13.99 -4.34 -8.74
N SER A 148 -15.02 -4.03 -9.52
CA SER A 148 -15.71 -2.74 -9.42
C SER A 148 -16.44 -2.62 -8.09
N VAL A 149 -16.34 -1.46 -7.46
CA VAL A 149 -17.14 -1.08 -6.30
C VAL A 149 -18.15 0.00 -6.70
N LYS A 150 -19.15 0.26 -5.84
CA LYS A 150 -20.24 1.22 -6.13
C LYS A 150 -19.84 2.70 -6.03
N TYR A 151 -18.56 2.98 -5.81
CA TYR A 151 -18.05 4.32 -5.54
C TYR A 151 -17.41 4.98 -6.77
N SER A 152 -17.52 6.30 -6.82
CA SER A 152 -16.75 7.21 -7.68
C SER A 152 -15.53 7.74 -6.92
N PRO A 153 -14.41 8.08 -7.58
CA PRO A 153 -13.29 8.74 -6.90
C PRO A 153 -13.68 10.06 -6.21
N THR A 154 -14.72 10.73 -6.71
CA THR A 154 -15.24 11.99 -6.13
C THR A 154 -15.93 11.80 -4.78
N ASP A 155 -16.29 10.56 -4.42
CA ASP A 155 -16.94 10.28 -3.14
C ASP A 155 -15.94 10.34 -1.96
N PHE A 156 -14.64 10.48 -2.26
CA PHE A 156 -13.53 10.50 -1.29
C PHE A 156 -12.78 11.84 -1.27
N VAL A 157 -13.28 12.88 -1.95
CA VAL A 157 -12.67 14.21 -2.05
C VAL A 157 -13.49 15.23 -1.29
#